data_AF-A0A2M7QPQ6-F1
#
_entry.id   AF-A0A2M7QPQ6-F1
#
_cell.length_a   1.000
_cell.length_b   1.000
_cell.length_c   1.000
_cell.angle_alpha   90.00
_cell.angle_beta   90.00
_cell.angle_gamma   90.00
#
_symmetry.space_group_name_H-M   'P 1'
#
loop_
_entity.id
_entity.type
_entity.pdbx_description
1 polymer ?
#
loop_
_entity_poly.entity_id
_entity_poly.type
_entity_poly.pdbx_seq_one_letter_code
_entity_poly.pdbx_strand_id
1 'polypeptide(L)' 'PFAREVSVVIARGPDGATRAYDPGENVHRDGILRRTSVPAALDAETAARAAAIAARIVNALDYVGV' A
#
# COMPACT_ATOMS: atom_id res chain seq x y z
N PRO A 1 18.36 -10.34 -0.32
CA PRO A 1 17.82 -9.06 0.22
C PRO A 1 16.80 -8.44 -0.74
N PHE A 2 15.78 -7.77 -0.20
CA PHE A 2 14.82 -7.00 -1.00
C PHE A 2 15.49 -5.75 -1.59
N ALA A 3 15.02 -5.29 -2.74
CA ALA A 3 15.49 -4.04 -3.32
C ALA A 3 14.93 -2.82 -2.56
N ARG A 4 13.66 -2.90 -2.14
CA ARG A 4 12.90 -1.86 -1.42
C ARG A 4 11.80 -2.53 -0.60
N GLU A 5 11.33 -1.83 0.42
CA GLU A 5 10.12 -2.18 1.16
C GLU A 5 9.05 -1.13 0.90
N VAL A 6 7.80 -1.55 0.67
CA VAL A 6 6.71 -0.63 0.33
C VAL A 6 5.42 -0.93 1.09
N SER A 7 4.61 0.09 1.30
CA SER A 7 3.26 -0.03 1.87
C SER A 7 2.25 0.70 0.99
N VAL A 8 1.02 0.18 0.96
CA VAL A 8 -0.14 0.84 0.33
C VAL A 8 -1.17 1.12 1.41
N VAL A 9 -1.56 2.37 1.55
CA VAL A 9 -2.73 2.76 2.37
C VAL A 9 -3.94 2.75 1.46
N ILE A 10 -4.94 1.94 1.80
CA ILE A 10 -6.17 1.79 1.02
C ILE A 10 -7.39 2.00 1.92
N ALA A 11 -8.38 2.70 1.41
CA ALA A 11 -9.68 2.85 2.04
C ALA A 11 -10.74 2.05 1.28
N ARG A 12 -11.68 1.43 2.01
CA ARG A 12 -12.92 0.86 1.48
C ARG A 12 -14.13 1.49 2.18
N GLY A 13 -15.04 2.05 1.39
CA GLY A 13 -16.31 2.60 1.89
C GLY A 13 -17.35 1.50 2.19
N PRO A 14 -18.40 1.82 2.96
CA PRO A 14 -19.51 0.89 3.21
C PRO A 14 -20.31 0.57 1.95
N ASP A 15 -20.17 1.37 0.90
CA ASP A 15 -20.70 1.14 -0.45
C ASP A 15 -19.82 0.18 -1.29
N GLY A 16 -18.71 -0.30 -0.71
CA GLY A 16 -17.75 -1.17 -1.37
C GLY A 16 -16.74 -0.44 -2.27
N ALA A 17 -16.82 0.88 -2.40
CA ALA A 17 -15.87 1.65 -3.21
C ALA A 17 -14.49 1.63 -2.56
N THR A 18 -13.43 1.45 -3.36
CA THR A 18 -12.05 1.47 -2.89
C THR A 18 -11.23 2.60 -3.50
N ARG A 19 -10.30 3.15 -2.70
CA ARG A 19 -9.31 4.15 -3.12
C ARG A 19 -8.00 3.90 -2.39
N ALA A 20 -6.90 3.92 -3.12
CA ALA A 20 -5.55 3.76 -2.57
C ALA A 20 -4.74 5.03 -2.78
N TYR A 21 -3.88 5.35 -1.81
CA TYR A 21 -2.80 6.31 -2.00
C TYR A 21 -1.69 5.69 -2.85
N ASP A 22 -0.82 6.54 -3.40
CA ASP A 22 0.42 6.07 -4.02
C ASP A 22 1.24 5.24 -3.02
N PRO A 23 1.85 4.12 -3.44
CA PRO A 23 2.69 3.32 -2.55
C PRO A 23 3.82 4.16 -1.93
N GLY A 24 4.06 3.98 -0.64
CA GLY A 24 5.17 4.60 0.07
C GLY A 24 6.35 3.65 0.20
N GLU A 25 7.57 4.14 -0.02
CA GLU A 25 8.81 3.39 0.23
C GLU A 25 9.22 3.56 1.70
N ASN A 26 9.42 2.43 2.40
CA ASN A 26 9.66 2.38 3.82
C ASN A 26 11.13 2.04 4.12
N VAL A 27 11.72 2.79 5.04
CA VAL A 27 13.06 2.52 5.57
C VAL A 27 12.93 2.21 7.06
N HIS A 28 13.14 0.94 7.39
CA HIS A 28 13.20 0.43 8.75
C HIS A 28 14.65 0.43 9.27
N ARG A 29 14.82 0.76 10.56
CA ARG A 29 16.08 0.57 11.29
C ARG A 29 15.76 -0.02 12.65
N ASP A 30 16.46 -1.10 13.00
CA ASP A 30 16.23 -1.84 14.24
C ASP A 30 14.77 -2.33 14.38
N GLY A 31 14.16 -2.73 13.25
CA GLY A 31 12.77 -3.17 13.19
C GLY A 31 11.72 -2.06 13.34
N ILE A 32 12.13 -0.79 13.40
CA ILE A 32 11.24 0.35 13.61
C ILE A 32 11.23 1.22 12.35
N LEU A 33 10.03 1.61 11.89
CA LEU A 33 9.87 2.51 10.75
C LEU A 33 10.49 3.87 11.10
N ARG A 34 11.42 4.35 10.27
CA ARG A 34 12.07 5.66 10.46
C ARG A 34 11.63 6.70 9.44
N ARG A 35 11.32 6.26 8.23
CA ARG A 35 10.92 7.15 7.14
C ARG A 35 10.04 6.40 6.15
N THR A 36 9.00 7.08 5.69
CA THR A 36 8.24 6.72 4.49
C THR A 36 8.42 7.85 3.46
N SER A 37 8.57 7.52 2.18
CA SER A 37 8.61 8.49 1.09
C SER A 37 7.58 8.14 0.02
N VAL A 38 6.81 9.15 -0.40
CA VAL A 38 5.70 9.01 -1.32
C VAL A 38 5.87 10.02 -2.46
N PRO A 39 5.72 9.63 -3.73
CA PRO A 39 5.54 8.25 -4.19
C PRO A 39 6.83 7.43 -4.05
N ALA A 40 6.71 6.12 -3.87
CA ALA A 40 7.82 5.19 -3.93
C ALA A 40 8.43 5.19 -5.35
N ALA A 41 9.75 4.98 -5.45
CA ALA A 41 10.43 4.85 -6.74
C ALA A 41 10.16 3.48 -7.38
N LEU A 42 8.94 3.27 -7.86
CA LEU A 42 8.47 2.04 -8.49
C LEU A 42 8.16 2.29 -9.96
N ASP A 43 8.29 1.25 -10.79
CA ASP A 43 7.66 1.27 -12.10
C ASP A 43 6.13 1.22 -11.98
N ALA A 44 5.45 1.68 -13.03
CA ALA A 44 4.00 1.82 -13.03
C ALA A 44 3.28 0.46 -12.84
N GLU A 45 3.84 -0.63 -13.36
CA GLU A 45 3.28 -1.97 -13.23
C GLU A 45 3.30 -2.43 -11.76
N THR A 46 4.42 -2.25 -11.08
CA THR A 46 4.59 -2.62 -9.68
C THR A 46 3.73 -1.77 -8.76
N ALA A 47 3.63 -0.46 -9.02
CA ALA A 47 2.72 0.41 -8.28
C ALA A 47 1.26 -0.03 -8.45
N ALA A 48 0.83 -0.33 -9.68
CA ALA A 48 -0.53 -0.81 -9.96
C ALA A 48 -0.82 -2.16 -9.30
N ARG A 49 0.14 -3.11 -9.34
CA ARG A 49 0.00 -4.42 -8.67
C ARG A 49 -0.10 -4.27 -7.16
N ALA A 50 0.68 -3.38 -6.55
CA ALA A 50 0.61 -3.13 -5.10
C ALA A 50 -0.78 -2.64 -4.69
N ALA A 51 -1.35 -1.67 -5.43
CA ALA A 51 -2.70 -1.18 -5.19
C ALA A 51 -3.77 -2.28 -5.42
N ALA A 52 -3.61 -3.11 -6.46
CA ALA A 52 -4.53 -4.21 -6.74
C ALA A 52 -4.52 -5.29 -5.64
N ILE A 53 -3.34 -5.60 -5.07
CA ILE A 53 -3.23 -6.53 -3.93
C ILE A 53 -3.98 -5.96 -2.72
N ALA A 54 -3.75 -4.68 -2.39
CA ALA A 54 -4.44 -4.03 -1.28
C ALA A 54 -5.97 -4.05 -1.47
N ALA A 55 -6.45 -3.76 -2.68
CA ALA A 55 -7.88 -3.82 -3.03
C ALA A 55 -8.45 -5.23 -2.87
N ARG A 56 -7.72 -6.27 -3.28
CA ARG A 56 -8.15 -7.66 -3.10
C ARG A 56 -8.27 -8.03 -1.62
N ILE A 57 -7.35 -7.57 -0.78
CA ILE A 57 -7.36 -7.84 0.66
C ILE A 57 -8.59 -7.21 1.31
N VAL A 58 -8.81 -5.91 1.15
CA VAL A 58 -9.95 -5.23 1.81
C VAL A 58 -11.30 -5.73 1.32
N ASN A 59 -11.40 -6.16 0.05
CA ASN A 59 -12.62 -6.77 -0.48
C ASN A 59 -12.83 -8.18 0.10
N ALA A 60 -11.79 -9.00 0.22
CA ALA A 60 -11.90 -10.35 0.76
C ALA A 60 -12.25 -10.36 2.27
N LEU A 61 -11.86 -9.31 2.98
CA LEU A 61 -12.16 -9.14 4.41
C LEU A 61 -13.47 -8.40 4.69
N ASP A 62 -14.19 -7.96 3.65
CA ASP A 62 -15.31 -7.02 3.75
C ASP A 62 -15.01 -5.82 4.67
N TYR A 63 -13.77 -5.34 4.58
CA TYR A 63 -13.27 -4.29 5.47
C TYR A 63 -13.90 -2.93 5.13
N VAL A 64 -14.12 -2.09 6.14
CA VAL A 64 -14.65 -0.73 5.98
C VAL A 64 -13.77 0.23 6.78
N GLY A 65 -13.30 1.29 6.13
CA GLY A 65 -12.34 2.23 6.68
C GLY A 65 -10.98 2.15 5.97
N VAL A 66 -9.92 2.49 6.69
CA VAL A 66 -8.50 2.47 6.27
C VAL A 66 -7.76 1.36 7.01
#